data_AF-A0A0D1K141-F1
#
_entry.id   AF-A0A0D1K141-F1
#
_cell.length_a   1.000
_cell.length_b   1.000
_cell.length_c   1.000
_cell.angle_alpha   90.00
_cell.angle_beta   90.00
_cell.angle_gamma   90.00
#
_symmetry.space_group_name_H-M   'P 1'
#
loop_
_entity.id
_entity.type
_entity.pdbx_description
1 polymer ?
#
loop_
_entity_poly.entity_id
_entity_poly.type
_entity_poly.pdbx_seq_one_letter_code
_entity_poly.pdbx_strand_id
1 'polypeptide(L)' 'MRSLQIRNVPDDLMERLELLARASNTSVEAVALRQLGIATRRTDNAALLATLPDLCIPTDDIVLHLHASRR' A
#
# COMPACT_ATOMS: atom_id res chain seq x y z
N MET A 1 -0.61 16.62 -19.20
CA MET A 1 -0.79 15.26 -18.63
C MET A 1 0.29 14.36 -19.21
N ARG A 2 0.91 13.50 -18.41
CA ARG A 2 1.97 12.58 -18.89
C ARG A 2 1.37 11.18 -19.04
N SER A 3 1.61 10.53 -20.18
CA SER A 3 1.19 9.14 -20.41
C SER A 3 2.32 8.18 -20.02
N LEU A 4 1.97 7.09 -19.36
CA LEU A 4 2.89 6.00 -19.00
C LEU A 4 2.44 4.75 -19.77
N GLN A 5 3.27 4.27 -20.68
CA GLN A 5 3.02 2.99 -21.36
C GLN A 5 3.85 1.90 -20.69
N ILE A 6 3.18 0.97 -20.03
CA ILE A 6 3.82 -0.21 -19.45
C ILE A 6 3.90 -1.26 -20.56
N ARG A 7 5.12 -1.73 -20.85
CA ARG A 7 5.36 -2.79 -21.84
C ARG A 7 5.86 -4.04 -21.13
N ASN A 8 5.61 -5.20 -21.75
CA ASN A 8 5.99 -6.51 -21.22
C ASN A 8 5.37 -6.79 -19.85
N VAL A 9 4.05 -6.63 -19.75
CA VAL A 9 3.31 -7.03 -18.55
C VAL A 9 3.23 -8.56 -18.52
N PRO A 10 3.68 -9.22 -17.43
CA PRO A 10 3.51 -10.66 -17.27
C PRO A 10 2.04 -11.07 -17.31
N ASP A 11 1.72 -12.21 -17.92
CA ASP A 11 0.33 -12.68 -18.09
C ASP A 11 -0.38 -12.86 -16.75
N ASP A 12 0.32 -13.37 -15.72
CA ASP A 12 -0.22 -13.54 -14.36
C ASP A 12 -0.60 -12.19 -13.72
N LEU A 13 0.16 -11.14 -14.01
CA LEU A 13 -0.13 -9.80 -13.53
C LEU A 13 -1.32 -9.20 -14.26
N MET A 14 -1.42 -9.45 -15.57
CA MET A 14 -2.55 -9.03 -16.39
C MET A 14 -3.86 -9.68 -15.92
N GLU A 15 -3.86 -11.00 -15.67
CA GLU A 15 -5.01 -11.73 -15.13
C GLU A 15 -5.47 -11.16 -13.77
N ARG A 16 -4.54 -10.87 -12.87
CA ARG A 16 -4.85 -10.25 -11.57
C ARG A 16 -5.45 -8.86 -11.72
N LEU A 17 -4.92 -8.04 -12.63
CA LEU A 17 -5.47 -6.71 -12.90
C LEU A 17 -6.88 -6.80 -13.51
N GLU A 18 -7.14 -7.77 -14.38
CA GLU A 18 -8.49 -8.01 -14.92
C GLU A 18 -9.49 -8.43 -13.84
N LEU A 19 -9.10 -9.33 -12.93
CA LEU A 19 -9.95 -9.73 -11.81
C LEU A 19 -10.31 -8.53 -10.93
N LEU A 20 -9.32 -7.68 -10.62
CA LEU A 20 -9.54 -6.46 -9.85
C LEU A 20 -10.42 -5.45 -10.59
N ALA A 21 -10.24 -5.31 -11.90
CA ALA A 21 -11.04 -4.44 -12.76
C ALA A 21 -12.50 -4.89 -12.80
N ARG A 22 -12.75 -6.20 -12.94
CA ARG A 22 -14.10 -6.80 -12.88
C ARG A 22 -14.76 -6.56 -11.52
N ALA A 23 -14.02 -6.76 -10.42
CA ALA A 23 -14.54 -6.55 -9.06
C ALA A 23 -14.89 -5.08 -8.77
N SER A 24 -14.17 -4.14 -9.39
CA SER A 24 -14.36 -2.70 -9.18
C SER A 24 -15.20 -2.03 -10.28
N ASN A 25 -15.64 -2.79 -11.29
CA ASN A 25 -16.36 -2.32 -12.48
C ASN A 25 -15.64 -1.14 -13.19
N THR A 26 -14.30 -1.17 -13.21
CA THR A 26 -13.46 -0.14 -13.84
C THR A 26 -12.59 -0.74 -14.94
N SER A 27 -11.91 0.11 -15.72
CA SER A 27 -10.89 -0.37 -16.67
C SER A 27 -9.64 -0.88 -15.95
N VAL A 28 -8.93 -1.82 -16.58
CA VAL A 28 -7.64 -2.33 -16.09
C VAL A 28 -6.63 -1.20 -15.93
N GLU A 29 -6.59 -0.26 -16.88
CA GLU A 29 -5.71 0.91 -16.81
C GLU A 29 -5.98 1.77 -15.57
N ALA A 30 -7.26 1.98 -15.22
CA ALA A 30 -7.65 2.72 -14.02
C ALA A 30 -7.23 1.96 -12.74
N VAL A 31 -7.32 0.63 -12.73
CA VAL A 31 -6.80 -0.20 -11.63
C VAL A 31 -5.28 -0.08 -11.54
N ALA A 32 -4.56 -0.21 -12.65
CA ALA A 32 -3.10 -0.11 -12.69
C ALA A 32 -2.61 1.25 -12.17
N LEU A 33 -3.22 2.35 -12.63
CA LEU A 33 -2.93 3.70 -12.14
C LEU A 33 -3.22 3.85 -10.64
N ARG A 34 -4.33 3.31 -10.16
CA ARG A 34 -4.67 3.31 -8.72
C ARG A 34 -3.61 2.56 -7.91
N GLN A 35 -3.21 1.37 -8.35
CA GLN A 35 -2.20 0.56 -7.66
C GLN A 35 -0.84 1.26 -7.65
N LEU A 36 -0.45 1.88 -8.77
CA LEU A 36 0.77 2.69 -8.84
C LEU A 36 0.72 3.87 -7.85
N GLY A 37 -0.41 4.57 -7.76
CA GLY A 37 -0.59 5.66 -6.79
C GLY A 37 -0.53 5.21 -5.33
N ILE A 38 -0.99 3.99 -5.02
CA ILE A 38 -0.84 3.40 -3.69
C ILE A 38 0.63 3.02 -3.43
N ALA A 39 1.29 2.42 -4.42
CA ALA A 39 2.69 2.01 -4.31
C ALA A 39 3.62 3.20 -4.10
N THR A 40 3.41 4.31 -4.82
CA THR A 40 4.22 5.53 -4.64
C THR A 40 4.04 6.15 -3.27
N ARG A 41 2.81 6.18 -2.73
CA ARG A 41 2.57 6.63 -1.35
C ARG A 41 3.34 5.80 -0.31
N ARG A 42 3.49 4.50 -0.53
CA ARG A 42 4.25 3.63 0.38
C ARG A 42 5.74 3.97 0.39
N THR A 43 6.28 4.49 -0.71
CA THR A 43 7.66 4.99 -0.75
C THR A 43 7.83 6.17 0.19
N ASP A 44 6.83 7.05 0.27
CA ASP A 44 6.86 8.23 1.14
C ASP A 44 6.59 7.89 2.62
N ASN A 45 6.15 6.67 2.94
CA ASN A 45 5.87 6.26 4.31
C ASN A 45 7.10 6.39 5.22
N ALA A 46 8.30 6.08 4.73
CA ALA A 46 9.51 6.19 5.53
C ALA A 46 9.76 7.66 5.93
N ALA A 47 9.57 8.60 5.00
CA ALA A 47 9.68 10.02 5.28
C ALA A 47 8.57 10.51 6.22
N LEU A 48 7.33 10.05 6.02
CA LEU A 48 6.20 10.38 6.90
C LEU A 48 6.41 9.85 8.32
N LEU A 49 6.88 8.61 8.48
CA LEU A 49 7.20 8.03 9.78
C LEU A 49 8.31 8.82 10.49
N ALA A 50 9.30 9.32 9.74
CA ALA A 50 10.36 10.16 10.31
C ALA A 50 9.86 11.53 10.79
N THR A 51 8.71 12.01 10.31
CA THR A 51 8.11 13.27 10.79
C THR A 51 7.26 13.12 12.05
N LEU A 52 6.97 11.88 12.48
CA LEU A 52 6.15 11.66 13.67
C LEU A 52 6.93 12.05 14.93
N PRO A 53 6.26 12.66 15.92
CA PRO A 53 6.88 12.96 17.20
C PRO A 53 7.23 11.66 17.91
N ASP A 54 8.44 11.59 18.45
CA ASP A 54 8.81 10.53 19.37
C ASP A 54 8.05 10.74 20.69
N LEU A 55 7.20 9.77 21.03
CA LEU A 55 6.40 9.79 22.26
C LEU A 55 7.18 9.22 23.46
N CYS A 56 8.42 8.78 23.25
CA CYS A 56 9.28 8.15 24.26
C CYS A 56 8.60 6.97 24.96
N ILE A 57 7.75 6.23 24.25
CA ILE A 57 7.08 5.04 24.79
C ILE A 57 8.03 3.86 24.62
N PRO A 58 8.52 3.26 25.73
CA PRO A 58 9.40 2.12 25.64
C PRO A 58 8.64 0.89 25.13
N THR A 59 9.31 0.06 24.33
CA THR A 59 8.73 -1.16 23.75
C THR A 59 8.19 -2.11 24.83
N ASP A 60 8.83 -2.16 26.00
CA ASP A 60 8.42 -3.01 27.12
C ASP A 60 7.02 -2.65 27.64
N ASP A 61 6.66 -1.36 27.69
CA ASP A 61 5.33 -0.91 28.13
C ASP A 61 4.23 -1.32 27.14
N ILE A 62 4.55 -1.31 25.84
CA ILE A 62 3.65 -1.77 24.76
C ILE A 62 3.39 -3.27 24.91
N VAL A 63 4.46 -4.06 25.11
CA VAL A 63 4.36 -5.51 25.29
C VAL A 63 3.56 -5.85 26.55
N LEU A 64 3.79 -5.14 27.65
CA LEU A 64 3.03 -5.31 28.89
C LEU A 64 1.52 -5.06 28.68
N HIS A 65 1.16 -3.98 27.97
CA HIS A 65 -0.24 -3.67 27.66
C HIS A 65 -0.91 -4.70 26.75
N LEU A 66 -0.18 -5.20 25.74
CA LEU A 66 -0.68 -6.27 24.87
C LEU A 66 -0.96 -7.56 25.64
N HIS A 67 -0.09 -7.94 26.57
CA HIS A 67 -0.30 -9.10 27.42
C HIS A 67 -1.45 -8.92 28.41
N ALA A 68 -1.59 -7.72 28.99
CA ALA A 68 -2.69 -7.38 29.88
C ALA A 68 -4.06 -7.41 29.16
N SER A 69 -4.12 -6.98 27.89
CA SER A 69 -5.35 -6.92 27.09
C SER A 69 -5.80 -8.29 26.54
N ARG A 70 -4.93 -9.30 26.58
CA ARG A 70 -5.22 -10.66 26.10
C ARG A 70 -5.77 -11.57 27.22
N ARG A 71 -5.82 -11.10 28.47
CA ARG A 71 -6.50 -11.76 29.59
C ARG A 71 -7.95 -11.31 29.70
#